data_AF-A0A4Z0GHM3-F1
#
_entry.id   AF-A0A4Z0GHM3-F1
#
_cell.length_a   1.000
_cell.length_b   1.000
_cell.length_c   1.000
_cell.angle_alpha   90.00
_cell.angle_beta   90.00
_cell.angle_gamma   90.00
#
_symmetry.space_group_name_H-M   'P 1'
#
loop_
_entity.id
_entity.type
_entity.pdbx_description
1 polymer ?
#
loop_
_entity_poly.entity_id
_entity_poly.type
_entity_poly.pdbx_seq_one_letter_code
_entity_poly.pdbx_strand_id
1 'polypeptide(L)' 'MRKIRGVENLVDYLKSVDCPMSRTTIFKLMRTKDIPFRRPVPHVLIFDLDEIDSWLGTDCEDAAHVSNH' A
#
# COMPACT_ATOMS: atom_id res chain seq x y z
N MET A 1 1.53 2.72 14.68
CA MET A 1 1.26 4.19 14.51
C MET A 1 2.32 4.85 13.63
N ARG A 2 2.43 4.45 12.37
CA ARG A 2 3.35 5.05 11.41
C ARG A 2 2.51 5.61 10.28
N LYS A 3 2.30 6.93 10.22
CA LYS A 3 1.41 7.56 9.22
C LYS A 3 2.21 8.46 8.31
N ILE A 4 1.98 8.30 7.02
CA ILE A 4 2.60 9.12 5.98
C ILE A 4 1.54 9.92 5.24
N ARG A 5 1.91 11.13 4.84
CA ARG A 5 1.00 12.06 4.15
C ARG A 5 1.34 12.09 2.67
N GLY A 6 0.33 11.90 1.83
CA GLY A 6 0.48 11.96 0.39
C GLY A 6 1.16 10.73 -0.23
N VAL A 7 1.01 10.63 -1.55
CA VAL A 7 1.46 9.46 -2.33
C VAL A 7 2.98 9.41 -2.46
N GLU A 8 3.68 10.55 -2.44
CA GLU A 8 5.14 10.59 -2.60
C GLU A 8 5.87 9.88 -1.46
N ASN A 9 5.49 10.18 -0.22
CA ASN A 9 6.04 9.50 0.95
C ASN A 9 5.74 7.98 0.94
N LEU A 10 4.61 7.57 0.35
CA LEU A 10 4.26 6.16 0.22
C LEU A 10 5.15 5.47 -0.82
N VAL A 11 5.40 6.11 -1.95
CA VAL A 11 6.31 5.59 -2.98
C VAL A 11 7.71 5.37 -2.41
N ASP A 12 8.23 6.32 -1.62
CA ASP A 12 9.57 6.21 -1.06
C ASP A 12 9.66 5.17 0.06
N TYR A 13 8.60 5.02 0.86
CA TYR A 13 8.48 3.88 1.79
C TYR A 13 8.49 2.55 1.05
N LEU A 14 7.64 2.41 0.03
CA LEU A 14 7.51 1.22 -0.80
C LEU A 14 8.83 0.81 -1.46
N LYS A 15 9.62 1.77 -1.95
CA LYS A 15 10.99 1.51 -2.44
C LYS A 15 11.91 0.97 -1.36
N SER A 16 11.76 1.44 -0.12
CA SER A 16 12.61 1.06 1.01
C SER A 16 12.29 -0.34 1.55
N VAL A 17 11.07 -0.83 1.34
CA VAL A 17 10.62 -2.19 1.72
C VAL A 17 10.68 -3.18 0.55
N ASP A 18 11.52 -2.91 -0.46
CA ASP A 18 11.71 -3.75 -1.66
C ASP A 18 10.45 -3.97 -2.52
N CYS A 19 9.41 -3.17 -2.33
CA CYS A 19 8.16 -3.21 -3.10
C CYS A 19 7.93 -1.91 -3.89
N PRO A 20 8.82 -1.52 -4.82
CA PRO A 20 8.72 -0.23 -5.49
C PRO A 20 7.46 -0.13 -6.36
N MET A 21 6.51 0.72 -5.96
CA MET A 21 5.33 1.03 -6.77
C MET A 21 5.42 2.42 -7.41
N SER A 22 4.99 2.50 -8.66
CA SER A 22 4.84 3.77 -9.36
C SER A 22 3.65 4.56 -8.81
N ARG A 23 3.74 5.89 -8.81
CA ARG A 23 2.61 6.79 -8.44
C ARG A 23 1.34 6.41 -9.20
N THR A 24 1.45 6.13 -10.49
CA THR A 24 0.32 5.71 -11.34
C THR A 24 -0.35 4.44 -10.83
N THR A 25 0.42 3.46 -10.37
CA THR A 25 -0.10 2.21 -9.79
C THR A 25 -0.84 2.50 -8.49
N ILE A 26 -0.26 3.30 -7.59
CA ILE A 26 -0.92 3.69 -6.34
C ILE A 26 -2.23 4.43 -6.64
N PHE A 27 -2.24 5.36 -7.60
CA PHE A 27 -3.48 6.04 -8.01
C PHE A 27 -4.53 5.07 -8.57
N LYS A 28 -4.12 4.03 -9.31
CA LYS A 28 -5.04 2.98 -9.77
C LYS A 28 -5.61 2.20 -8.57
N LEU A 29 -4.77 1.76 -7.64
CA LEU A 29 -5.18 1.03 -6.43
C LEU A 29 -6.11 1.88 -5.55
N MET A 30 -5.87 3.18 -5.45
CA MET A 30 -6.76 4.11 -4.77
C MET A 30 -8.13 4.21 -5.46
N ARG A 31 -8.17 4.13 -6.80
CA ARG A 31 -9.43 4.13 -7.57
C ARG A 31 -10.18 2.81 -7.43
N THR A 32 -9.49 1.68 -7.38
CA THR A 32 -10.08 0.35 -7.13
C THR A 32 -10.42 0.13 -5.66
N LYS A 33 -9.92 1.00 -4.76
CA LYS A 33 -10.02 0.87 -3.29
C LYS A 33 -9.30 -0.38 -2.76
N ASP A 34 -8.29 -0.86 -3.48
CA ASP A 34 -7.42 -1.95 -3.04
C ASP A 34 -6.48 -1.50 -1.93
N ILE A 35 -5.91 -0.30 -2.06
CA ILE A 35 -4.93 0.18 -1.11
C ILE A 35 -5.61 0.87 0.07
N PRO A 36 -5.22 0.57 1.32
CA PRO A 36 -5.75 1.28 2.48
C PRO A 36 -5.27 2.74 2.49
N PHE A 37 -6.22 3.67 2.39
CA PHE A 37 -5.95 5.10 2.51
C PHE A 37 -7.04 5.77 3.34
N ARG A 38 -6.64 6.80 4.10
CA ARG A 38 -7.54 7.64 4.88
C ARG A 38 -7.59 9.04 4.30
N ARG A 39 -8.81 9.56 4.18
CA ARG A 39 -9.08 10.92 3.73
C ARG A 39 -9.94 11.64 4.77
N PRO A 40 -9.34 12.11 5.88
CA PRO A 40 -10.10 12.77 6.94
C PRO A 40 -10.64 14.15 6.51
N VAL A 41 -9.97 14.82 5.57
CA VAL A 41 -10.44 16.08 4.99
C VAL A 41 -10.30 16.06 3.46
N PRO A 42 -11.10 16.86 2.74
CA PRO A 42 -10.87 17.09 1.31
C PRO A 42 -9.43 17.56 1.09
N HIS A 43 -8.74 17.02 0.07
CA HIS A 43 -7.34 17.30 -0.28
C HIS A 43 -6.24 16.70 0.59
N VAL A 44 -6.53 16.08 1.75
CA VAL A 44 -5.51 15.41 2.55
C VAL A 44 -5.65 13.89 2.45
N LEU A 45 -4.60 13.26 1.94
CA LEU A 45 -4.44 11.82 1.88
C LEU A 45 -3.43 11.38 2.94
N ILE A 46 -3.85 10.45 3.79
CA ILE A 46 -3.02 9.84 4.83
C ILE A 46 -3.01 8.34 4.57
N PHE A 47 -1.82 7.75 4.52
CA PHE A 47 -1.65 6.31 4.50
C PHE A 47 -1.09 5.87 5.85
N ASP A 48 -1.70 4.84 6.44
CA ASP A 48 -1.19 4.24 7.65
C ASP A 48 -0.28 3.07 7.25
N LEU A 49 1.00 3.16 7.59
CA LEU A 49 1.97 2.12 7.28
C LEU A 49 1.66 0.81 7.99
N ASP A 50 0.95 0.83 9.13
CA ASP A 50 0.43 -0.40 9.75
C ASP A 50 -0.56 -1.10 8.81
N GLU A 51 -1.50 -0.35 8.22
CA GLU A 51 -2.47 -0.89 7.27
C GLU A 51 -1.80 -1.30 5.95
N ILE A 52 -0.82 -0.52 5.48
CA ILE A 52 -0.04 -0.84 4.27
C ILE A 52 0.81 -2.09 4.48
N ASP A 53 1.51 -2.24 5.62
CA ASP A 53 2.29 -3.44 5.91
C ASP A 53 1.37 -4.67 6.03
N SER A 54 0.21 -4.54 6.65
CA SER A 54 -0.79 -5.61 6.69
C SER A 54 -1.32 -5.96 5.29
N TRP A 55 -1.55 -4.96 4.45
CA TRP A 55 -1.97 -5.17 3.06
C TRP A 55 -0.87 -5.87 2.25
N LEU A 56 0.37 -5.37 2.31
CA LEU A 56 1.53 -5.99 1.66
C LEU A 56 1.78 -7.42 2.14
N GLY A 57 1.53 -7.70 3.43
CA GLY A 57 1.61 -9.06 3.98
C GLY A 57 0.52 -9.99 3.44
N THR A 58 -0.65 -9.47 3.10
CA THR A 58 -1.78 -10.26 2.58
C THR A 58 -1.51 -10.72 1.14
N ASP A 59 -0.92 -9.86 0.30
CA ASP A 59 -0.56 -10.22 -1.08
C ASP A 59 0.70 -11.11 -1.18
N CYS A 60 1.40 -11.37 -0.07
CA CYS A 60 2.58 -12.22 -0.04
C CYS A 60 2.24 -13.72 0.18
N GLU A 61 1.02 -14.05 0.60
CA GLU A 61 0.62 -15.43 0.93
C GLU A 61 0.22 -16.30 -0.29
N ASP A 62 0.30 -15.77 -1.52
CA ASP A 62 -0.05 -16.52 -2.75
C ASP A 62 1.15 -16.94 -3.62
N ALA A 63 2.32 -17.12 -3.00
CA ALA A 63 3.46 -17.78 -3.67
C ALA A 63 3.91 -19.10 -3.01
N ALA A 64 3.25 -19.58 -1.95
CA ALA A 64 3.72 -20.73 -1.19
C ALA A 64 2.74 -21.92 -1.04
N HIS A 65 1.57 -21.94 -1.66
CA HIS A 65 0.63 -23.09 -1.56
C HIS A 65 0.20 -23.72 -2.90
N VAL A 66 1.07 -23.68 -3.92
CA VAL A 66 1.02 -24.72 -4.98
C VAL A 66 1.86 -25.91 -4.51
N SER A 67 1.32 -26.68 -3.56
CA SER A 67 1.85 -28.01 -3.24
C SER A 67 0.70 -28.99 -3.12
N ASN A 68 0.40 -29.58 -4.28
CA ASN A 68 0.13 -31.01 -4.47
C ASN A 68 -0.93 -31.66 -3.57
N HIS A 69 -2.12 -31.88 -4.12
CA HIS A 69 -2.72 -33.22 -4.11
C HIS A 69 -3.53 -33.47 -5.38
#